data_AF-A0A7W5DYP0-F1
#
_entry.id   AF-A0A7W5DYP0-F1
#
_cell.length_a   1.000
_cell.length_b   1.000
_cell.length_c   1.000
_cell.angle_alpha   90.00
_cell.angle_beta   90.00
_cell.angle_gamma   90.00
#
_symmetry.space_group_name_H-M   'P 1'
#
loop_
_entity.id
_entity.type
_entity.pdbx_description
1 polymer ?
#
loop_
_entity_poly.entity_id
_entity_poly.type
_entity_poly.pdbx_seq_one_letter_code
_entity_poly.pdbx_strand_id
1 'polypeptide(L)'
;MSPDLLPSELTSGVLMATSFAVLLTMILALVRATLGPTVFDRVLALNMFGTKTVLLISVVSFVTGRSDFLDLALLYSLMNFIGMVALLRFTQYNSFSDSAVITGESNEP
;
A
#
# COMPACT_ATOMS: atom_id res chain seq x y z
N MET A 1 32.07 -11.25 26.25
CA MET A 1 33.48 -10.91 25.98
C MET A 1 34.05 -12.06 25.18
N SER A 2 34.09 -12.08 23.85
CA SER A 2 33.96 -11.07 22.79
C SER A 2 33.33 -11.74 21.54
N PRO A 3 32.22 -11.25 20.98
CA PRO A 3 31.69 -11.74 19.72
C PRO A 3 32.26 -10.96 18.53
N ASP A 4 33.58 -11.08 18.31
CA ASP A 4 34.26 -10.61 17.09
C ASP A 4 34.54 -11.83 16.20
N LEU A 5 33.59 -12.21 15.34
CA LEU A 5 33.76 -13.33 14.41
C LEU A 5 33.60 -12.94 12.92
N LEU A 6 33.60 -11.65 12.55
CA LEU A 6 33.69 -11.24 11.14
C LEU A 6 34.43 -9.90 10.97
N PRO A 7 35.18 -9.70 9.86
CA PRO A 7 35.75 -8.40 9.51
C PRO A 7 34.67 -7.31 9.46
N SER A 8 34.93 -6.10 9.97
CA SER A 8 33.98 -4.95 9.97
C SER A 8 33.43 -4.62 8.57
N GLU A 9 34.23 -4.88 7.54
CA GLU A 9 33.86 -4.75 6.13
C GLU A 9 32.76 -5.74 5.72
N LEU A 10 32.80 -6.97 6.25
CA LEU A 10 31.83 -8.03 5.98
C LEU A 10 30.51 -7.79 6.71
N THR A 11 30.54 -7.28 7.94
CA THR A 11 29.33 -6.95 8.71
C THR A 11 28.50 -5.88 8.00
N SER A 12 29.15 -4.85 7.45
CA SER A 12 28.47 -3.79 6.69
C SER A 12 27.86 -4.32 5.39
N GLY A 13 28.54 -5.24 4.71
CA GLY A 13 28.01 -5.93 3.52
C GLY A 13 26.78 -6.80 3.82
N VAL A 14 26.80 -7.54 4.93
CA VAL A 14 25.67 -8.39 5.35
C VAL A 14 24.44 -7.56 5.70
N LEU A 15 24.61 -6.39 6.34
CA LEU A 15 23.50 -5.49 6.67
C LEU A 15 22.86 -4.84 5.44
N MET A 16 23.69 -4.43 4.46
CA MET A 16 23.21 -3.89 3.18
C MET A 16 22.46 -4.95 2.38
N ALA A 17 23.00 -6.16 2.26
CA ALA A 17 22.37 -7.28 1.57
C ALA A 17 21.01 -7.66 2.21
N THR A 18 20.93 -7.65 3.54
CA THR A 18 19.68 -7.92 4.27
C THR A 18 18.62 -6.85 4.00
N SER A 19 19.00 -5.57 4.03
CA SER A 19 18.09 -4.46 3.73
C SER A 19 17.55 -4.52 2.30
N PHE A 20 18.41 -4.88 1.34
CA PHE A 20 18.02 -5.03 -0.06
C PHE A 20 17.12 -6.25 -0.29
N ALA A 21 17.38 -7.38 0.38
CA ALA A 21 16.54 -8.57 0.32
C ALA A 21 15.13 -8.35 0.90
N VAL A 22 15.03 -7.56 1.98
CA VAL A 22 13.75 -7.15 2.58
C VAL A 22 12.99 -6.21 1.63
N LEU A 23 13.67 -5.26 1.01
CA LEU A 23 13.07 -4.39 -0.01
C LEU A 23 12.54 -5.19 -1.21
N LEU A 24 13.33 -6.15 -1.72
CA LEU A 24 12.96 -6.96 -2.87
C LEU A 24 11.75 -7.88 -2.58
N THR A 25 11.69 -8.49 -1.39
CA THR A 25 10.54 -9.31 -0.95
C THR A 25 9.30 -8.45 -0.74
N MET A 26 9.44 -7.22 -0.27
CA MET A 26 8.33 -6.28 -0.08
C MET A 26 7.69 -5.87 -1.41
N ILE A 27 8.50 -5.73 -2.47
CA ILE A 27 8.06 -5.45 -3.84
C ILE A 27 7.41 -6.69 -4.49
N LEU A 28 8.01 -7.89 -4.35
CA LEU A 28 7.44 -9.13 -4.87
C LEU A 28 6.08 -9.49 -4.22
N ALA A 29 5.92 -9.20 -2.93
CA ALA A 29 4.63 -9.33 -2.25
C ALA A 29 3.57 -8.35 -2.78
N LEU A 30 3.97 -7.13 -3.15
CA LEU A 30 3.12 -6.10 -3.75
C LEU A 30 2.66 -6.46 -5.17
N VAL A 31 3.57 -7.02 -5.97
CA VAL A 31 3.29 -7.47 -7.33
C VAL A 31 2.36 -8.69 -7.33
N ARG A 32 2.48 -9.60 -6.35
CA ARG A 32 1.55 -10.73 -6.21
C ARG A 32 0.15 -10.31 -5.77
N ALA A 33 0.04 -9.27 -4.93
CA ALA A 33 -1.25 -8.77 -4.46
C ALA A 33 -2.06 -8.04 -5.56
N THR A 34 -1.39 -7.46 -6.56
CA THR A 34 -2.04 -6.71 -7.65
C THR A 34 -2.56 -7.58 -8.80
N LEU A 35 -2.28 -8.89 -8.81
CA LEU A 35 -2.74 -9.86 -9.82
C LEU A 35 -4.16 -10.42 -9.57
N GLY A 36 -4.87 -9.94 -8.55
CA GLY A 36 -6.22 -10.41 -8.25
C GLY A 36 -7.26 -9.99 -9.31
N PRO A 37 -8.07 -10.93 -9.85
CA PRO A 37 -8.94 -10.70 -11.02
C PRO A 37 -10.22 -9.90 -10.70
N THR A 38 -10.58 -9.71 -9.44
CA THR A 38 -11.84 -9.05 -9.04
C THR A 38 -11.66 -7.55 -8.76
N VAL A 39 -12.73 -6.75 -8.90
CA VAL A 39 -12.70 -5.31 -8.55
C VAL A 39 -12.34 -5.13 -7.08
N PHE A 40 -12.84 -6.04 -6.22
CA PHE A 40 -12.53 -6.06 -4.79
C PHE A 40 -11.05 -6.37 -4.52
N ASP A 41 -10.45 -7.31 -5.26
CA ASP A 41 -9.01 -7.58 -5.20
C ASP A 41 -8.18 -6.36 -5.59
N ARG A 42 -8.57 -5.62 -6.63
CA ARG A 42 -7.86 -4.41 -7.05
C ARG A 42 -7.91 -3.31 -5.99
N VAL A 43 -9.06 -3.13 -5.34
CA VAL A 43 -9.20 -2.17 -4.23
C VAL A 43 -8.39 -2.61 -3.01
N LEU A 44 -8.38 -3.91 -2.69
CA LEU A 44 -7.58 -4.48 -1.62
C LEU A 44 -6.07 -4.31 -1.89
N ALA A 45 -5.65 -4.52 -3.15
CA ALA A 45 -4.28 -4.35 -3.59
C ALA A 45 -3.81 -2.90 -3.50
N LEU A 46 -4.66 -1.93 -3.90
CA LEU A 46 -4.37 -0.50 -3.77
C LEU A 46 -4.17 -0.08 -2.29
N ASN A 47 -4.99 -0.60 -1.38
CA ASN A 47 -4.85 -0.32 0.04
C ASN A 47 -3.53 -0.88 0.63
N MET A 48 -3.21 -2.13 0.28
CA MET A 48 -1.96 -2.80 0.67
C MET A 48 -0.72 -2.12 0.09
N PHE A 49 -0.82 -1.58 -1.13
CA PHE A 49 0.25 -0.82 -1.76
C PHE A 49 0.50 0.50 -1.03
N GLY A 50 -0.54 1.32 -0.84
CA GLY A 50 -0.37 2.65 -0.24
C GLY A 50 0.10 2.63 1.21
N THR A 51 -0.32 1.64 2.01
CA THR A 51 0.18 1.47 3.39
C THR A 51 1.67 1.10 3.45
N LYS A 52 2.17 0.32 2.49
CA LYS A 52 3.59 -0.03 2.40
C LYS A 52 4.45 1.11 1.85
N THR A 53 3.92 1.92 0.94
CA THR A 53 4.59 3.14 0.47
C THR A 53 4.82 4.13 1.61
N VAL A 54 3.81 4.36 2.45
CA VAL A 54 3.93 5.22 3.63
C VAL A 54 4.98 4.70 4.61
N LEU A 55 4.99 3.39 4.86
CA LEU A 55 6.00 2.74 5.69
C LEU A 55 7.41 2.97 5.16
N LEU A 56 7.61 2.87 3.84
CA LEU A 56 8.89 3.11 3.19
C LEU A 56 9.35 4.57 3.33
N ILE A 57 8.44 5.54 3.10
CA ILE A 57 8.74 6.97 3.30
C ILE A 57 9.10 7.25 4.77
N SER A 58 8.39 6.65 5.71
CA SER A 58 8.64 6.81 7.15
C SER A 58 10.01 6.26 7.58
N VAL A 59 10.40 5.09 7.06
CA VAL A 59 11.74 4.51 7.30
C VAL A 59 12.84 5.38 6.69
N VAL A 60 12.64 5.88 5.46
CA VAL A 60 13.59 6.78 4.80
C VAL A 60 13.74 8.11 5.57
N SER A 61 12.64 8.65 6.12
CA SER A 61 12.68 9.84 6.97
C SER A 61 13.54 9.63 8.21
N PHE A 62 13.40 8.46 8.86
CA PHE A 62 14.18 8.12 10.05
C PHE A 62 15.67 7.99 9.75
N VAL A 63 16.03 7.34 8.62
CA VAL A 63 17.43 7.17 8.19
C VAL A 63 18.07 8.51 7.83
N THR A 64 17.31 9.45 7.27
CA THR A 64 17.83 10.76 6.84
C THR A 64 18.02 11.73 8.02
N GLY A 65 17.55 11.39 9.22
CA GLY A 65 17.68 12.22 10.43
C GLY A 65 16.89 13.53 10.39
N ARG A 66 16.12 13.77 9.31
CA ARG A 66 15.23 14.93 9.15
C ARG A 66 13.78 14.47 9.26
N SER A 67 13.12 14.92 10.33
CA SER A 67 11.71 14.65 10.62
C SER A 67 10.76 15.38 9.68
N ASP A 68 11.23 16.32 8.86
CA ASP A 68 10.41 17.07 7.89
C ASP A 68 9.65 16.13 6.93
N PHE A 69 10.19 14.93 6.66
CA PHE A 69 9.57 13.94 5.78
C PHE A 69 8.47 13.10 6.46
N LEU A 70 8.36 13.11 7.80
CA LEU A 70 7.27 12.44 8.51
C LEU A 70 5.93 13.13 8.26
N ASP A 71 5.91 14.45 8.10
CA ASP A 71 4.68 15.18 7.82
C ASP A 71 4.12 14.82 6.43
N LEU A 72 5.02 14.68 5.44
CA LEU A 72 4.68 14.10 4.14
C LEU A 72 4.21 12.65 4.25
N ALA A 73 4.86 11.81 5.05
CA ALA A 73 4.44 10.42 5.24
C ALA A 73 3.01 10.33 5.81
N LEU A 74 2.71 11.15 6.83
CA LEU A 74 1.38 11.24 7.43
C LEU A 74 0.33 11.77 6.45
N LEU A 75 0.67 12.80 5.67
CA LEU A 75 -0.19 13.35 4.62
C LEU A 75 -0.52 12.28 3.56
N TYR A 76 0.48 11.55 3.07
CA TYR A 76 0.28 10.48 2.09
C TYR A 76 -0.52 9.31 2.67
N SER A 77 -0.36 9.01 3.96
CA SER A 77 -1.17 8.02 4.67
C SER A 77 -2.65 8.41 4.69
N LEU A 78 -2.92 9.67 5.04
CA LEU A 78 -4.28 10.19 5.09
C LEU A 78 -4.92 10.22 3.70
N MET A 79 -4.17 10.68 2.69
CA MET A 79 -4.62 10.74 1.29
C MET A 79 -4.97 9.35 0.75
N ASN A 80 -4.12 8.35 1.04
CA ASN A 80 -4.34 6.97 0.63
C ASN A 80 -5.57 6.34 1.32
N PHE A 81 -5.76 6.62 2.61
CA PHE A 81 -6.92 6.14 3.36
C PHE A 81 -8.23 6.74 2.81
N ILE A 82 -8.27 8.07 2.62
CA ILE A 82 -9.44 8.78 2.10
C ILE A 82 -9.77 8.32 0.67
N GLY A 83 -8.75 8.16 -0.19
CA GLY A 83 -8.93 7.69 -1.57
C GLY A 83 -9.58 6.31 -1.66
N MET A 84 -9.18 5.38 -0.78
CA MET A 84 -9.78 4.04 -0.74
C MET A 84 -11.24 4.08 -0.24
N VAL A 85 -11.53 4.85 0.80
CA VAL A 85 -12.90 5.04 1.31
C VAL A 85 -13.82 5.65 0.25
N ALA A 86 -13.33 6.65 -0.50
CA ALA A 86 -14.06 7.26 -1.60
C ALA A 86 -14.37 6.26 -2.72
N LEU A 87 -13.39 5.44 -3.10
CA LEU A 87 -13.55 4.41 -4.13
C LEU A 87 -14.57 3.32 -3.72
N LEU A 88 -14.54 2.88 -2.46
CA LEU A 88 -15.53 1.95 -1.92
C LEU A 88 -16.95 2.55 -1.94
N ARG A 89 -17.09 3.80 -1.49
CA ARG A 89 -18.37 4.54 -1.52
C ARG A 89 -18.91 4.67 -2.94
N PHE A 90 -18.06 5.02 -3.90
CA PHE A 90 -18.44 5.16 -5.31
C PHE A 90 -18.90 3.83 -5.92
N THR A 91 -18.21 2.73 -5.62
CA THR A 91 -18.57 1.41 -6.14
C THR A 91 -19.92 0.94 -5.59
N GLN A 92 -20.21 1.20 -4.32
CA GLN A 92 -21.50 0.85 -3.70
C GLN A 92 -22.68 1.64 -4.31
N TYR A 93 -22.50 2.92 -4.60
CA TYR A 93 -23.58 3.76 -5.12
C TYR A 93 -24.03 3.39 -6.54
N ASN A 94 -23.11 2.95 -7.41
CA ASN A 94 -23.46 2.57 -8.79
C ASN A 94 -24.33 1.31 -8.86
N SER A 95 -24.28 0.41 -7.87
CA SER A 95 -25.09 -0.82 -7.88
C SER A 95 -26.58 -0.60 -7.60
N PHE A 96 -26.97 0.58 -7.10
CA PHE A 96 -28.38 0.90 -6.82
C PHE A 96 -29.09 1.57 -8.00
N SER A 97 -28.35 2.14 -8.95
CA SER A 97 -28.92 2.83 -10.11
C SER A 97 -29.49 1.87 -11.16
N ASP A 98 -28.97 0.63 -11.27
CA ASP A 98 -29.50 -0.37 -12.21
C ASP A 98 -30.89 -0.91 -11.81
N SER A 99 -31.16 -1.06 -10.51
CA SER A 99 -32.43 -1.63 -10.03
C SER A 99 -33.63 -0.69 -10.21
N ALA A 100 -33.41 0.63 -10.22
CA ALA A 100 -34.45 1.63 -10.39
C ALA A 100 -34.91 1.76 -11.85
N VAL A 101 -34.04 1.45 -12.82
CA VAL A 101 -34.38 1.48 -14.26
C VAL A 101 -35.25 0.29 -14.65
N ILE A 102 -35.01 -0.90 -14.09
CA ILE A 102 -35.79 -2.12 -14.40
C ILE A 102 -37.23 -2.07 -13.85
N THR A 103 -37.48 -1.31 -12.77
CA THR A 103 -38.82 -1.25 -12.14
C THR A 103 -39.75 -0.21 -12.81
N GLY A 104 -39.22 0.66 -13.68
CA GLY A 104 -39.95 1.76 -14.30
C GLY A 104 -40.63 1.45 -15.64
N GLU A 105 -40.33 0.32 -16.29
CA GLU A 105 -40.87 -0.01 -17.63
C GLU A 105 -42.05 -0.99 -17.64
N SER A 106 -42.47 -1.55 -16.50
CA SER A 106 -43.51 -2.59 -16.47
C SER A 106 -44.91 -2.11 -16.10
N ASN A 107 -45.22 -0.81 -16.20
CA ASN A 107 -46.55 -0.30 -15.88
C ASN A 107 -47.04 0.76 -16.89
N GLU A 108 -47.14 0.35 -18.15
CA GLU A 108 -48.10 0.91 -19.11
C GLU A 108 -49.02 -0.24 -19.56
N PRO A 109 -50.30 -0.19 -19.17
CA PRO A 109 -51.36 0.07 -20.17
C PRO A 109 -52.28 1.25 -19.83
#